data_AF-F3B654-F1
#
_entry.id   AF-F3B654-F1
#
_cell.length_a   1.000
_cell.length_b   1.000
_cell.length_c   1.000
_cell.angle_alpha   90.00
_cell.angle_beta   90.00
_cell.angle_gamma   90.00
#
_symmetry.space_group_name_H-M   'P 1'
#
loop_
_entity.id
_entity.type
_entity.pdbx_description
1 polymer ?
#
loop_
_entity_poly.entity_id
_entity_poly.type
_entity_poly.pdbx_seq_one_letter_code
_entity_poly.pdbx_strand_id
1 'polypeptide(L)' 'MTGLIHVYEGDGKGKTTAAVGLAVRCAGSGRKVLFSQFLKSDTSNELKVLRNIANIEVYTKKINLDLHLI' A
#
# COMPACT_ATOMS: atom_id res chain seq x y z
N MET A 1 22.82 -3.54 5.50
CA MET A 1 21.77 -2.69 6.11
C MET A 1 20.55 -3.55 6.32
N THR A 2 20.03 -3.59 7.55
CA THR A 2 18.88 -4.45 7.91
C THR A 2 17.58 -3.69 7.64
N GLY A 3 16.59 -4.35 7.03
CA GLY A 3 15.26 -3.77 6.86
C GLY A 3 14.49 -3.72 8.19
N LEU A 4 13.63 -2.72 8.36
CA LEU A 4 12.74 -2.61 9.52
C LEU A 4 11.31 -2.95 9.13
N ILE A 5 10.54 -3.51 10.07
CA ILE A 5 9.12 -3.78 9.92
C ILE A 5 8.36 -2.72 10.70
N HIS A 6 7.48 -1.98 10.03
CA HIS A 6 6.57 -1.03 10.66
C HIS A 6 5.19 -1.67 10.75
N VAL A 7 4.62 -1.67 11.95
CA VAL A 7 3.24 -2.11 12.19
C VAL A 7 2.44 -0.91 12.68
N TYR A 8 1.37 -0.57 11.97
CA TYR A 8 0.48 0.54 12.32
C TYR A 8 -0.86 -0.05 12.77
N GLU A 9 -1.09 -0.12 14.09
CA GLU A 9 -2.30 -0.73 14.69
C GLU A 9 -3.20 0.28 15.39
N GLY A 10 -4.39 -0.18 15.81
CA GLY A 10 -5.41 0.58 16.55
C GLY A 10 -6.53 1.11 15.67
N ASP A 11 -7.63 1.58 16.27
CA ASP A 11 -8.85 1.96 15.54
C ASP A 11 -8.81 3.36 14.90
N GLY A 12 -7.76 4.14 15.22
CA GLY A 12 -7.55 5.46 14.68
C GLY A 12 -7.42 5.49 13.15
N LYS A 13 -7.85 6.59 12.54
CA LYS A 13 -7.59 6.89 11.12
C LYS A 13 -6.10 7.16 10.92
N GLY A 14 -5.59 6.85 9.72
CA GLY A 14 -4.23 7.23 9.30
C GLY A 14 -3.25 6.07 9.07
N LYS A 15 -3.59 4.82 9.41
CA LYS A 15 -2.74 3.65 9.16
C LYS A 15 -2.34 3.52 7.68
N THR A 16 -3.32 3.57 6.79
CA THR A 16 -3.09 3.56 5.33
C THR A 16 -2.30 4.79 4.89
N THR A 17 -2.63 5.97 5.41
CA THR A 17 -1.95 7.23 5.06
C THR A 17 -0.47 7.21 5.45
N ALA A 18 -0.12 6.65 6.61
CA ALA A 18 1.26 6.48 7.04
C ALA A 18 2.05 5.57 6.10
N ALA A 19 1.47 4.44 5.69
CA ALA A 19 2.08 3.53 4.70
C ALA A 19 2.28 4.22 3.34
N VAL A 20 1.29 4.98 2.86
CA VAL A 20 1.39 5.76 1.61
C VAL A 20 2.50 6.81 1.72
N GLY A 21 2.57 7.57 2.81
CA GLY A 21 3.61 8.57 3.02
C GLY A 21 5.01 7.97 3.06
N LEU A 22 5.18 6.78 3.65
CA LEU A 22 6.45 6.06 3.66
C LEU A 22 6.85 5.60 2.25
N ALA A 23 5.90 5.08 1.47
CA ALA A 23 6.11 4.69 0.09
C ALA A 23 6.58 5.87 -0.77
N VAL A 24 5.89 7.01 -0.70
CA VAL A 24 6.26 8.22 -1.43
C VAL A 24 7.63 8.73 -1.00
N ARG A 25 7.94 8.73 0.29
CA ARG A 25 9.27 9.12 0.80
C ARG A 25 10.38 8.23 0.26
N CYS A 26 10.17 6.91 0.26
CA CYS A 26 11.13 5.94 -0.27
C CYS A 26 11.35 6.15 -1.78
N ALA A 27 10.26 6.28 -2.54
CA ALA A 27 10.31 6.54 -3.98
C ALA A 27 11.01 7.87 -4.32
N GLY A 28 10.72 8.93 -3.57
CA GLY A 28 11.37 10.24 -3.70
C GLY A 28 12.87 10.22 -3.39
N SER A 29 13.34 9.23 -2.62
CA SER A 29 14.77 8.97 -2.40
C SER A 29 15.43 8.12 -3.50
N GLY A 30 14.75 7.89 -4.62
CA GLY A 30 15.26 7.10 -5.76
C GLY A 30 15.23 5.59 -5.55
N ARG A 31 14.49 5.10 -4.54
CA ARG A 31 14.39 3.67 -4.22
C ARG A 31 13.09 3.07 -4.76
N LYS A 32 13.11 1.77 -5.06
CA LYS A 32 11.93 1.04 -5.54
C LYS A 32 11.00 0.67 -4.41
N VAL A 33 9.70 0.75 -4.66
CA VAL A 33 8.62 0.40 -3.73
C VAL A 33 7.61 -0.49 -4.44
N LEU A 34 7.23 -1.59 -3.79
CA LEU A 34 6.06 -2.37 -4.14
C LEU A 34 4.94 -2.04 -3.13
N PHE A 35 3.79 -1.57 -3.62
CA PHE A 35 2.63 -1.20 -2.79
C PHE A 35 1.45 -2.13 -3.10
N SER A 36 0.86 -2.75 -2.08
CA SER A 36 -0.27 -3.66 -2.23
C SER A 36 -1.33 -3.46 -1.14
N GLN A 37 -2.59 -3.74 -1.48
CA GLN A 37 -3.73 -3.71 -0.55
C GLN A 37 -4.56 -4.98 -0.72
N PHE A 38 -4.95 -5.62 0.39
CA PHE A 38 -5.72 -6.87 0.37
C PHE A 38 -7.23 -6.65 0.46
N LEU A 39 -7.70 -5.81 1.40
CA LEU A 39 -9.12 -5.72 1.76
C LEU A 39 -9.90 -4.62 1.03
N LYS A 40 -9.22 -3.71 0.32
CA LYS A 40 -9.87 -2.56 -0.33
C LYS A 40 -9.96 -2.78 -1.83
N SER A 41 -11.09 -2.38 -2.40
CA SER A 41 -11.25 -2.30 -3.85
C SER A 41 -10.20 -1.36 -4.45
N ASP A 42 -9.87 -1.60 -5.71
CA ASP A 42 -8.86 -0.86 -6.48
C ASP A 42 -9.28 0.59 -6.85
N THR A 43 -10.14 1.21 -6.04
CA THR A 43 -10.79 2.49 -6.30
C THR A 43 -10.29 3.62 -5.40
N SER A 44 -9.40 3.32 -4.45
CA SER A 44 -8.77 4.33 -3.59
C SER A 44 -8.01 5.37 -4.42
N ASN A 45 -8.22 6.66 -4.10
CA ASN A 45 -7.55 7.75 -4.82
C ASN A 45 -6.03 7.75 -4.54
N GLU A 46 -5.59 7.22 -3.40
CA GLU A 46 -4.18 7.00 -3.11
C GLU A 46 -3.54 6.06 -4.14
N LEU A 47 -4.22 4.97 -4.54
CA LEU A 47 -3.71 4.06 -5.57
C LEU A 47 -3.58 4.72 -6.94
N LYS A 48 -4.52 5.60 -7.32
CA LYS A 48 -4.45 6.35 -8.58
C LYS A 48 -3.22 7.24 -8.62
N VAL A 49 -2.90 7.92 -7.52
CA VAL A 49 -1.70 8.77 -7.45
C VAL A 49 -0.43 7.92 -7.41
N LEU A 50 -0.38 6.87 -6.59
CA LEU A 50 0.79 6.01 -6.45
C LEU A 50 1.22 5.36 -7.77
N ARG A 51 0.27 4.98 -8.65
CA ARG A 51 0.56 4.45 -9.99
C ARG A 51 1.32 5.41 -10.90
N ASN A 52 1.24 6.71 -10.65
CA ASN A 52 1.89 7.75 -11.45
C ASN A 52 3.25 8.19 -10.86
N ILE A 53 3.65 7.65 -9.69
CA ILE A 53 4.91 8.01 -9.06
C ILE A 53 6.00 7.06 -9.56
N ALA A 54 7.06 7.63 -10.15
CA ALA A 54 8.24 6.86 -10.55
C ALA A 54 8.80 6.04 -9.38
N ASN A 55 9.22 4.82 -9.65
CA ASN A 55 9.72 3.83 -8.68
C ASN A 55 8.67 3.20 -7.75
N ILE A 56 7.37 3.50 -7.89
CA ILE A 56 6.31 2.79 -7.18
C ILE A 56 5.58 1.85 -8.13
N GLU A 57 5.65 0.57 -7.84
CA GLU A 57 4.83 -0.46 -8.47
C GLU A 57 3.63 -0.77 -7.58
N VAL A 58 2.42 -0.72 -8.14
CA VAL A 58 1.18 -1.02 -7.42
C VAL A 58 0.67 -2.40 -7.86
N TYR A 59 0.61 -3.34 -6.91
CA TYR A 59 0.03 -4.67 -7.12
C TYR A 59 -1.29 -4.79 -6.35
N THR A 60 -2.40 -4.78 -7.07
CA THR A 60 -3.74 -5.03 -6.52
C THR A 60 -4.24 -6.37 -7.02
N LYS A 61 -4.36 -7.35 -6.11
CA LYS A 61 -5.05 -8.60 -6.44
C LYS A 61 -6.54 -8.36 -6.22
N LYS A 62 -7.37 -8.57 -7.25
CA LYS A 62 -8.81 -8.76 -7.04
C LYS A 62 -8.96 -10.00 -6.18
N ILE A 63 -9.21 -9.82 -4.89
CA ILE A 63 -9.66 -10.92 -4.06
C ILE A 63 -11.12 -11.18 -4.46
N ASN A 64 -11.35 -12.10 -5.39
CA ASN A 64 -12.59 -12.87 -5.39
C ASN A 64 -12.49 -13.79 -4.17
N LEU A 65 -12.83 -13.24 -3.01
CA LEU A 65 -13.01 -14.05 -1.81
C LEU A 65 -14.42 -14.60 -1.93
N ASP A 66 -14.60 -15.70 -2.69
CA ASP A 66 -15.78 -16.54 -2.53
C ASP A 66 -15.70 -17.15 -1.12
N LEU A 67 -16.25 -16.39 -0.16
CA LEU A 67 -16.35 -16.72 1.26
C LEU A 67 -17.42 -17.80 1.51
N HIS A 68 -17.56 -18.79 0.62
CA HIS A 68 -18.54 -19.86 0.74
C HIS A 68 -17.99 -21.15 1.38
N LEU A 69 -16.77 -21.13 1.92
CA LEU A 69 -16.19 -22.26 2.64
C LEU A 69 -15.51 -21.79 3.92
N ILE A 70 -16.31 -21.44 4.92
CA ILE A 70 -16.06 -21.72 6.35
C ILE A 70 -17.39 -22.16 6.96
#